data_AF-A0A8T5B3P4-F1
#
_entry.id   AF-A0A8T5B3P4-F1
#
_cell.length_a   1.000
_cell.length_b   1.000
_cell.length_c   1.000
_cell.angle_alpha   90.00
_cell.angle_beta   90.00
_cell.angle_gamma   90.00
#
_symmetry.space_group_name_H-M   'P 1'
#
loop_
_entity.id
_entity.type
_entity.pdbx_description
1 polymer ?
#
loop_
_entity_poly.entity_id
_entity_poly.type
_entity_poly.pdbx_seq_one_letter_code
_entity_poly.pdbx_strand_id
1 'polypeptide(L)'
;MNEIVVVASIYFGVMALLFILSKLFNWEKRGVTVGPLFLILKTSYLNKNLESISRRGRSIWRIMANIGVPIAIGQMVYIVYFMSQNLFNLTYKTSEAAGMVLLLPGLTISLETLPYIIVALAVVLVTHESAHALAGLTDGVPLKSAGIFFAFIIPGGFVELDEEHLEKSPLSTKLRVYSAGSSANLAAWMLVTLLFINFTATLSPFYEGPSGILVSGLVPGGGASDAGLAKWDVIYSINGQPIKSVDELSRFMGNIQPGAALSLSTDKGRVEVVTKPHPQDPARALIGIYPFNYYPPKYFLPKELPYHLYYTEYWTSVLLVWIAIFNMLPLYPLDGDKVLHSIISSRSKDAAKRVRIVSSIIFTSIVGLNIAMSFTNFGLIRV
;
A
#
# COMPACT_ATOMS: atom_id res chain seq x y z
N MET A 1 -19.11 11.98 -24.52
CA MET A 1 -19.64 11.40 -23.26
C MET A 1 -18.44 11.25 -22.33
N ASN A 2 -18.47 11.80 -21.12
CA ASN A 2 -17.32 11.82 -20.22
C ASN A 2 -16.87 10.37 -19.92
N GLU A 3 -15.59 10.02 -20.08
CA GLU A 3 -15.09 8.64 -19.90
C GLU A 3 -15.51 8.06 -18.54
N ILE A 4 -15.56 8.90 -17.52
CA ILE A 4 -16.04 8.58 -16.18
C ILE A 4 -17.49 8.06 -16.19
N VAL A 5 -18.38 8.68 -16.99
CA VAL A 5 -19.79 8.28 -17.10
C VAL A 5 -19.89 6.91 -17.79
N VAL A 6 -19.05 6.65 -18.79
CA VAL A 6 -19.00 5.35 -19.47
C VAL A 6 -18.54 4.26 -18.51
N VAL A 7 -17.41 4.48 -17.82
CA VAL A 7 -16.85 3.52 -16.84
C VAL A 7 -17.84 3.26 -15.70
N ALA A 8 -18.45 4.32 -15.15
CA ALA A 8 -19.45 4.18 -14.10
C ALA A 8 -20.67 3.40 -14.58
N SER A 9 -21.19 3.70 -15.79
CA SER A 9 -22.34 3.00 -16.36
C SER A 9 -22.05 1.51 -16.59
N ILE A 10 -20.85 1.18 -17.08
CA ILE A 10 -20.40 -0.22 -17.22
C ILE A 10 -20.33 -0.90 -15.85
N TYR A 11 -19.69 -0.26 -14.86
CA TYR A 11 -19.57 -0.80 -13.51
C TYR A 11 -20.94 -1.10 -12.89
N PHE A 12 -21.85 -0.12 -12.89
CA PHE A 12 -23.20 -0.29 -12.33
C PHE A 12 -24.01 -1.33 -13.12
N GLY A 13 -23.87 -1.36 -14.45
CA GLY A 13 -24.49 -2.39 -15.29
C GLY A 13 -24.01 -3.80 -14.94
N VAL A 14 -22.69 -3.99 -14.76
CA VAL A 14 -22.10 -5.26 -14.34
C VAL A 14 -22.56 -5.65 -12.94
N MET A 15 -22.54 -4.72 -11.98
CA MET A 15 -23.00 -5.01 -10.61
C MET A 15 -24.49 -5.35 -10.55
N ALA A 16 -25.34 -4.65 -11.32
CA ALA A 16 -26.75 -4.97 -11.43
C ALA A 16 -26.98 -6.36 -12.05
N LEU A 17 -26.23 -6.70 -13.12
CA LEU A 17 -26.27 -8.02 -13.73
C LEU A 17 -25.85 -9.11 -12.73
N LEU A 18 -24.72 -8.92 -12.05
CA LEU A 18 -24.24 -9.84 -11.02
C LEU A 18 -25.24 -9.99 -9.87
N PHE A 19 -25.91 -8.90 -9.47
CA PHE A 19 -26.94 -8.94 -8.45
C PHE A 19 -28.12 -9.82 -8.89
N ILE A 20 -28.65 -9.61 -10.10
CA ILE A 20 -29.75 -10.40 -10.67
C ILE A 20 -29.33 -11.88 -10.77
N LEU A 21 -28.16 -12.16 -11.34
CA LEU A 21 -27.63 -13.52 -11.45
C LEU A 21 -27.46 -14.18 -10.07
N SER A 22 -26.99 -13.43 -9.07
CA SER A 22 -26.81 -13.96 -7.71
C SER A 22 -28.12 -14.44 -7.08
N LYS A 23 -29.23 -13.75 -7.36
CA LYS A 23 -30.57 -14.13 -6.91
C LYS A 23 -31.16 -15.28 -7.74
N LEU A 24 -30.99 -15.26 -9.06
CA LEU A 24 -31.48 -16.34 -9.95
C LEU A 24 -30.82 -17.69 -9.63
N PHE A 25 -29.51 -17.69 -9.38
CA PHE A 25 -28.74 -18.91 -9.16
C PHE A 25 -28.46 -19.22 -7.69
N ASN A 26 -29.05 -18.49 -6.75
CA ASN A 26 -28.86 -18.65 -5.30
C ASN A 26 -27.38 -18.74 -4.89
N TRP A 27 -26.57 -17.84 -5.42
CA TRP A 27 -25.11 -17.77 -5.20
C TRP A 27 -24.73 -17.63 -3.72
N GLU A 28 -25.63 -17.10 -2.90
CA GLU A 28 -25.46 -16.99 -1.44
C GLU A 28 -25.24 -18.35 -0.78
N LYS A 29 -25.90 -19.41 -1.27
CA LYS A 29 -25.67 -20.80 -0.80
C LYS A 29 -24.28 -21.34 -1.14
N ARG A 30 -23.61 -20.72 -2.12
CA ARG A 30 -22.24 -21.03 -2.56
C ARG A 30 -21.21 -20.07 -1.97
N GLY A 31 -21.60 -19.23 -1.00
CA GLY A 31 -20.70 -18.27 -0.35
C GLY A 31 -20.46 -17.00 -1.14
N VAL A 32 -21.27 -16.70 -2.17
CA VAL A 32 -21.13 -15.50 -2.99
C VAL A 32 -22.31 -14.56 -2.74
N THR A 33 -22.04 -13.41 -2.13
CA THR A 33 -23.04 -12.39 -1.84
C THR A 33 -22.77 -11.16 -2.69
N VAL A 34 -23.76 -10.77 -3.51
CA VAL A 34 -23.69 -9.57 -4.33
C VAL A 34 -24.68 -8.55 -3.77
N GLY A 35 -24.19 -7.36 -3.47
CA GLY A 35 -24.98 -6.17 -3.17
C GLY A 35 -24.83 -5.12 -4.28
N PRO A 36 -25.55 -3.99 -4.19
CA PRO A 36 -25.50 -2.94 -5.21
C PRO A 36 -24.10 -2.35 -5.45
N LEU A 37 -23.27 -2.31 -4.40
CA LEU A 37 -21.93 -1.70 -4.41
C LEU A 37 -20.85 -2.61 -3.80
N PHE A 38 -21.17 -3.88 -3.54
CA PHE A 38 -20.22 -4.80 -2.94
C PHE A 38 -20.38 -6.24 -3.44
N LEU A 39 -19.29 -6.98 -3.39
CA LEU A 39 -19.22 -8.41 -3.67
C LEU A 39 -18.46 -9.07 -2.53
N ILE A 40 -19.01 -10.14 -1.94
CA ILE A 40 -18.35 -10.93 -0.90
C ILE A 40 -18.21 -12.36 -1.41
N LEU A 41 -17.01 -12.91 -1.31
CA LEU A 41 -16.66 -14.29 -1.64
C LEU A 41 -16.16 -14.96 -0.37
N LYS A 42 -16.97 -15.85 0.20
CA LYS A 42 -16.73 -16.58 1.44
C LYS A 42 -16.40 -18.04 1.14
N THR A 43 -15.38 -18.58 1.78
CA THR A 43 -14.97 -19.98 1.64
C THR A 43 -14.56 -20.59 2.98
N SER A 44 -14.89 -21.86 3.19
CA SER A 44 -14.37 -22.68 4.29
C SER A 44 -13.23 -23.60 3.84
N TYR A 45 -12.91 -23.62 2.55
CA TYR A 45 -11.90 -24.49 1.97
C TYR A 45 -10.50 -24.24 2.57
N LEU A 46 -10.20 -22.98 2.89
CA LEU A 46 -8.91 -22.59 3.47
C LEU A 46 -8.74 -22.99 4.94
N ASN A 47 -9.84 -23.28 5.65
CA ASN A 47 -9.82 -23.49 7.10
C ASN A 47 -8.92 -24.66 7.49
N LYS A 48 -9.05 -25.81 6.81
CA LYS A 48 -8.23 -27.01 7.08
C LYS A 48 -6.74 -26.76 6.89
N ASN A 49 -6.37 -25.97 5.88
CA ASN A 49 -4.97 -25.61 5.63
C ASN A 49 -4.43 -24.71 6.74
N LEU A 50 -5.18 -23.67 7.12
CA LEU A 50 -4.82 -22.76 8.23
C LEU A 50 -4.72 -23.51 9.57
N GLU A 51 -5.64 -24.44 9.84
CA GLU A 51 -5.60 -25.32 11.01
C GLU A 51 -4.35 -26.20 11.01
N SER A 52 -3.98 -26.78 9.86
CA SER A 52 -2.77 -27.58 9.72
C SER A 52 -1.51 -26.75 9.98
N ILE A 53 -1.43 -25.55 9.40
CA ILE A 53 -0.30 -24.62 9.60
C ILE A 53 -0.18 -24.21 11.06
N SER A 54 -1.31 -23.84 11.69
CA SER A 54 -1.39 -23.51 13.12
C SER A 54 -0.87 -24.68 13.99
N ARG A 55 -1.31 -25.91 13.71
CA ARG A 55 -0.90 -27.10 14.47
C ARG A 55 0.58 -27.43 14.33
N ARG A 56 1.14 -27.37 13.11
CA ARG A 56 2.56 -27.69 12.85
C ARG A 56 3.52 -26.73 13.55
N GLY A 57 3.16 -25.45 13.63
CA GLY A 57 4.00 -24.40 14.19
C GLY A 57 3.51 -23.83 15.52
N ARG A 58 2.66 -24.55 16.26
CA ARG A 58 1.87 -23.97 17.38
C ARG A 58 2.69 -23.12 18.36
N SER A 59 3.86 -23.60 18.75
CA SER A 59 4.75 -22.87 19.68
C SER A 59 5.29 -21.58 19.05
N ILE A 60 5.70 -21.62 17.78
CA ILE A 60 6.21 -20.45 17.03
C ILE A 60 5.10 -19.42 16.89
N TRP A 61 3.91 -19.83 16.44
CA TRP A 61 2.76 -18.93 16.29
C TRP A 61 2.37 -18.27 17.62
N ARG A 62 2.41 -19.03 18.73
CA ARG A 62 2.14 -18.47 20.06
C ARG A 62 3.20 -17.47 20.51
N ILE A 63 4.48 -17.74 20.25
CA ILE A 63 5.57 -16.80 20.55
C ILE A 63 5.39 -15.51 19.73
N MET A 64 5.16 -15.63 18.42
CA MET A 64 4.90 -14.48 17.54
C MET A 64 3.70 -13.67 18.01
N ALA A 65 2.58 -14.33 18.36
CA ALA A 65 1.40 -13.64 18.85
C ALA A 65 1.64 -12.95 20.20
N ASN A 66 2.42 -13.55 21.10
CA ASN A 66 2.80 -12.91 22.37
C ASN A 66 3.68 -11.67 22.16
N ILE A 67 4.64 -11.73 21.23
CA ILE A 67 5.49 -10.58 20.84
C ILE A 67 4.64 -9.50 20.14
N GLY A 68 3.64 -9.92 19.38
CA GLY A 68 2.74 -9.01 18.66
C GLY A 68 1.94 -8.10 19.59
N VAL A 69 1.57 -8.56 20.80
CA VAL A 69 0.80 -7.75 21.76
C VAL A 69 1.52 -6.46 22.19
N PRO A 70 2.74 -6.47 22.75
CA PRO A 70 3.44 -5.24 23.10
C PRO A 70 3.77 -4.37 21.87
N ILE A 71 4.04 -4.96 20.71
CA ILE A 71 4.23 -4.21 19.45
C ILE A 71 2.96 -3.43 19.10
N ALA A 72 1.80 -4.09 19.12
CA ALA A 72 0.50 -3.49 18.82
C ALA A 72 0.15 -2.36 19.80
N ILE A 73 0.44 -2.54 21.09
CA ILE A 73 0.29 -1.46 22.10
C ILE A 73 1.23 -0.29 21.78
N GLY A 74 2.48 -0.57 21.39
CA GLY A 74 3.42 0.47 20.95
C GLY A 74 2.92 1.22 19.71
N GLN A 75 2.39 0.51 18.72
CA GLN A 75 1.77 1.10 17.52
C GLN A 75 0.58 1.99 17.89
N MET A 76 -0.28 1.55 18.83
CA MET A 76 -1.41 2.33 19.34
C MET A 76 -0.94 3.64 19.98
N VAL A 77 0.07 3.59 20.85
CA VAL A 77 0.64 4.81 21.46
C VAL A 77 1.23 5.72 20.39
N TYR A 78 2.00 5.16 19.46
CA TYR A 78 2.64 5.90 18.38
C TYR A 78 1.62 6.60 17.47
N ILE A 79 0.57 5.91 17.00
CA ILE A 79 -0.39 6.53 16.08
C ILE A 79 -1.19 7.64 16.76
N VAL A 80 -1.54 7.49 18.04
CA VAL A 80 -2.22 8.54 18.81
C VAL A 80 -1.32 9.77 18.94
N TYR A 81 -0.04 9.58 19.28
CA TYR A 81 0.94 10.67 19.32
C TYR A 81 1.12 11.33 17.95
N PHE A 82 1.40 10.53 16.91
CA PHE A 82 1.64 11.02 15.56
C PHE A 82 0.46 11.82 15.02
N MET A 83 -0.77 11.32 15.14
CA MET A 83 -1.96 12.02 14.67
C MET A 83 -2.25 13.32 15.44
N SER A 84 -1.99 13.34 16.74
CA SER A 84 -2.17 14.54 17.57
C SER A 84 -1.10 15.59 17.26
N GLN A 85 0.15 15.16 17.14
CA GLN A 85 1.28 16.03 16.78
C GLN A 85 1.14 16.56 15.36
N ASN A 86 0.70 15.73 14.41
CA ASN A 86 0.51 16.15 13.03
C ASN A 86 -0.61 17.18 12.92
N LEU A 87 -1.72 17.02 13.68
CA LEU A 87 -2.77 18.02 13.74
C LEU A 87 -2.28 19.37 14.29
N PHE A 88 -1.45 19.34 15.34
CA PHE A 88 -0.80 20.53 15.86
C PHE A 88 0.11 21.19 14.80
N ASN A 89 0.94 20.40 14.12
CA ASN A 89 1.83 20.90 13.07
C ASN A 89 1.03 21.49 11.90
N LEU A 90 -0.05 20.85 11.46
CA LEU A 90 -0.94 21.37 10.41
C LEU A 90 -1.58 22.72 10.78
N THR A 91 -1.74 22.99 12.07
CA THR A 91 -2.36 24.22 12.57
C THR A 91 -1.35 25.35 12.79
N TYR A 92 -0.16 25.03 13.31
CA TYR A 92 0.78 26.04 13.80
C TYR A 92 2.16 26.00 13.13
N LYS A 93 2.53 24.89 12.47
CA LYS A 93 3.86 24.65 11.90
C LYS A 93 3.78 23.85 10.60
N THR A 94 3.10 24.39 9.58
CA THR A 94 2.76 23.66 8.36
C THR A 94 3.97 23.06 7.63
N SER A 95 5.16 23.66 7.74
CA SER A 95 6.40 23.13 7.16
C SER A 95 6.90 21.83 7.80
N GLU A 96 6.49 21.54 9.04
CA GLU A 96 6.82 20.31 9.78
C GLU A 96 5.68 19.28 9.73
N ALA A 97 4.58 19.57 9.03
CA ALA A 97 3.42 18.71 8.97
C ALA A 97 3.56 17.65 7.86
N ALA A 98 3.10 16.44 8.15
CA ALA A 98 2.92 15.39 7.16
C ALA A 98 1.53 15.52 6.52
N GLY A 99 1.48 15.68 5.20
CA GLY A 99 0.23 15.69 4.46
C GLY A 99 -0.44 14.32 4.47
N MET A 100 -1.68 14.24 4.96
CA MET A 100 -2.50 13.04 4.85
C MET A 100 -3.29 13.02 3.54
N VAL A 101 -3.13 11.96 2.77
CA VAL A 101 -3.77 11.79 1.46
C VAL A 101 -4.68 10.59 1.47
N LEU A 102 -5.94 10.79 1.10
CA LEU A 102 -6.85 9.69 0.80
C LEU A 102 -6.47 9.08 -0.54
N LEU A 103 -6.20 7.77 -0.55
CA LEU A 103 -5.85 7.01 -1.75
C LEU A 103 -7.09 6.78 -2.62
N LEU A 104 -7.33 7.69 -3.56
CA LEU A 104 -8.49 7.75 -4.45
C LEU A 104 -8.01 7.58 -5.91
N PRO A 105 -8.30 6.41 -6.53
CA PRO A 105 -7.95 6.14 -7.92
C PRO A 105 -8.41 7.22 -8.89
N GLY A 106 -7.51 7.71 -9.74
CA GLY A 106 -7.75 8.75 -10.73
C GLY A 106 -7.79 10.18 -10.18
N LEU A 107 -7.84 10.37 -8.86
CA LEU A 107 -7.87 11.69 -8.23
C LEU A 107 -6.55 12.01 -7.53
N THR A 108 -6.17 11.18 -6.56
CA THR A 108 -4.91 11.32 -5.81
C THR A 108 -3.89 10.27 -6.20
N ILE A 109 -4.31 9.14 -6.78
CA ILE A 109 -3.41 8.12 -7.33
C ILE A 109 -3.60 8.01 -8.83
N SER A 110 -2.50 7.96 -9.58
CA SER A 110 -2.55 7.72 -11.02
C SER A 110 -3.06 6.31 -11.36
N LEU A 111 -3.78 6.16 -12.49
CA LEU A 111 -4.25 4.84 -12.92
C LEU A 111 -3.09 3.86 -13.23
N GLU A 112 -1.91 4.38 -13.60
CA GLU A 112 -0.69 3.59 -13.81
C GLU A 112 -0.15 2.99 -12.50
N THR A 113 -0.44 3.62 -11.37
CA THR A 113 0.02 3.18 -10.04
C THR A 113 -0.87 2.08 -9.45
N LEU A 114 -2.14 2.00 -9.88
CA LEU A 114 -3.12 1.08 -9.29
C LEU A 114 -2.72 -0.39 -9.29
N PRO A 115 -2.11 -0.96 -10.34
CA PRO A 115 -1.71 -2.37 -10.31
C PRO A 115 -0.77 -2.70 -9.15
N TYR A 116 0.18 -1.81 -8.84
CA TYR A 116 1.12 -2.00 -7.72
C TYR A 116 0.40 -1.92 -6.37
N ILE A 117 -0.52 -0.98 -6.22
CA ILE A 117 -1.32 -0.83 -5.00
C ILE A 117 -2.24 -2.03 -4.79
N ILE A 118 -2.84 -2.59 -5.83
CA ILE A 118 -3.70 -3.78 -5.72
C ILE A 118 -2.88 -4.98 -5.23
N VAL A 119 -1.68 -5.19 -5.80
CA VAL A 119 -0.78 -6.26 -5.33
C VAL A 119 -0.36 -6.02 -3.87
N ALA A 120 0.02 -4.78 -3.53
CA ALA A 120 0.39 -4.40 -2.19
C ALA A 120 -0.75 -4.62 -1.18
N LEU A 121 -1.99 -4.22 -1.51
CA LEU A 121 -3.19 -4.49 -0.70
C LEU A 121 -3.45 -5.98 -0.55
N ALA A 122 -3.27 -6.78 -1.60
CA ALA A 122 -3.42 -8.23 -1.50
C ALA A 122 -2.42 -8.83 -0.50
N VAL A 123 -1.16 -8.40 -0.54
CA VAL A 123 -0.14 -8.82 0.44
C VAL A 123 -0.58 -8.41 1.85
N VAL A 124 -0.93 -7.14 2.07
CA VAL A 124 -1.38 -6.61 3.36
C VAL A 124 -2.56 -7.41 3.92
N LEU A 125 -3.59 -7.68 3.11
CA LEU A 125 -4.78 -8.40 3.55
C LEU A 125 -4.47 -9.86 3.88
N VAL A 126 -3.69 -10.54 3.02
CA VAL A 126 -3.31 -11.93 3.26
C VAL A 126 -2.49 -12.05 4.53
N THR A 127 -1.51 -11.18 4.76
CA THR A 127 -0.69 -11.21 5.98
C THR A 127 -1.51 -10.87 7.22
N HIS A 128 -2.41 -9.89 7.13
CA HIS A 128 -3.25 -9.43 8.24
C HIS A 128 -4.26 -10.49 8.68
N GLU A 129 -5.10 -10.96 7.74
CA GLU A 129 -6.18 -11.90 8.04
C GLU A 129 -5.64 -13.28 8.42
N SER A 130 -4.58 -13.74 7.76
CA SER A 130 -3.93 -15.01 8.13
C SER A 130 -3.36 -14.94 9.55
N ALA A 131 -2.85 -13.78 9.99
CA ALA A 131 -2.34 -13.62 11.34
C ALA A 131 -3.44 -13.72 12.40
N HIS A 132 -4.60 -13.08 12.18
CA HIS A 132 -5.76 -13.26 13.06
C HIS A 132 -6.18 -14.73 13.15
N ALA A 133 -6.31 -15.41 12.01
CA ALA A 133 -6.69 -16.82 11.96
C ALA A 133 -5.68 -17.71 12.70
N LEU A 134 -4.39 -17.56 12.43
CA LEU A 134 -3.34 -18.35 13.07
C LEU A 134 -3.28 -18.10 14.58
N ALA A 135 -3.40 -16.85 15.03
CA ALA A 135 -3.43 -16.51 16.45
C ALA A 135 -4.65 -17.12 17.16
N GLY A 136 -5.84 -17.03 16.54
CA GLY A 136 -7.07 -17.62 17.06
C GLY A 136 -7.00 -19.14 17.15
N LEU A 137 -6.64 -19.80 16.04
CA LEU A 137 -6.52 -21.25 15.95
C LEU A 137 -5.45 -21.81 16.92
N THR A 138 -4.34 -21.08 17.12
CA THR A 138 -3.28 -21.48 18.05
C THR A 138 -3.79 -21.58 19.49
N ASP A 139 -4.71 -20.66 19.85
CA ASP A 139 -5.37 -20.60 21.14
C ASP A 139 -6.70 -21.35 21.20
N GLY A 140 -7.07 -22.07 20.13
CA GLY A 140 -8.21 -22.97 20.09
C GLY A 140 -9.53 -22.31 19.70
N VAL A 141 -9.51 -21.05 19.25
CA VAL A 141 -10.70 -20.35 18.73
C VAL A 141 -11.03 -20.91 17.34
N PRO A 142 -12.22 -21.49 17.11
CA PRO A 142 -12.59 -22.06 15.81
C PRO A 142 -12.65 -21.00 14.71
N LEU A 143 -12.25 -21.38 13.49
CA LEU A 143 -12.38 -20.57 12.28
C LEU A 143 -13.64 -21.01 11.51
N LYS A 144 -14.63 -20.12 11.37
CA LYS A 144 -15.87 -20.38 10.62
C LYS A 144 -15.63 -20.28 9.12
N SER A 145 -14.94 -19.23 8.68
CA SER A 145 -14.65 -19.02 7.26
C SER A 145 -13.52 -18.02 7.04
N ALA A 146 -13.08 -17.92 5.79
CA ALA A 146 -12.27 -16.82 5.29
C ALA A 146 -12.85 -16.33 3.98
N GLY A 147 -12.49 -15.13 3.56
CA GLY A 147 -12.96 -14.61 2.29
C GLY A 147 -12.31 -13.31 1.86
N ILE A 148 -12.75 -12.87 0.70
CA ILE A 148 -12.46 -11.55 0.16
C ILE A 148 -13.76 -10.83 -0.09
N PHE A 149 -13.73 -9.52 0.00
CA PHE A 149 -14.82 -8.68 -0.45
C PHE A 149 -14.28 -7.53 -1.30
N PHE A 150 -15.15 -6.99 -2.14
CA PHE A 150 -14.90 -5.77 -2.88
C PHE A 150 -15.99 -4.80 -2.48
N ALA A 151 -15.60 -3.63 -1.96
CA ALA A 151 -16.50 -2.50 -1.76
C ALA A 151 -16.15 -1.46 -2.84
N PHE A 152 -17.06 -1.26 -3.79
CA PHE A 152 -16.77 -0.54 -5.02
C PHE A 152 -15.61 -1.17 -5.82
N ILE A 153 -14.44 -0.52 -5.84
CA ILE A 153 -13.18 -1.01 -6.45
C ILE A 153 -12.12 -1.38 -5.39
N ILE A 154 -12.46 -1.26 -4.10
CA ILE A 154 -11.52 -1.46 -3.01
C ILE A 154 -11.57 -2.93 -2.58
N PRO A 155 -10.49 -3.71 -2.76
CA PRO A 155 -10.43 -5.07 -2.24
C PRO A 155 -10.28 -5.05 -0.71
N GLY A 156 -10.90 -6.04 -0.08
CA GLY A 156 -10.81 -6.34 1.34
C GLY A 156 -10.73 -7.84 1.57
N GLY A 157 -10.15 -8.23 2.70
CA GLY A 157 -10.07 -9.61 3.17
C GLY A 157 -10.79 -9.74 4.49
N PHE A 158 -11.19 -10.95 4.86
CA PHE A 158 -11.64 -11.24 6.22
C PHE A 158 -11.37 -12.70 6.59
N VAL A 159 -11.07 -12.92 7.86
CA VAL A 159 -11.24 -14.21 8.54
C VAL A 159 -12.30 -14.10 9.61
N GLU A 160 -13.21 -15.06 9.63
CA GLU A 160 -14.33 -15.11 10.58
C GLU A 160 -14.03 -16.17 11.63
N LEU A 161 -13.48 -15.73 12.76
CA LEU A 161 -13.36 -16.56 13.96
C LEU A 161 -14.71 -16.67 14.67
N ASP A 162 -14.88 -17.72 15.49
CA ASP A 162 -16.07 -17.84 16.33
C ASP A 162 -16.09 -16.76 17.42
N GLU A 163 -16.83 -15.68 17.16
CA GLU A 163 -16.92 -14.51 18.03
C GLU A 163 -17.39 -14.85 19.44
N GLU A 164 -18.40 -15.72 19.60
CA GLU A 164 -18.91 -16.09 20.93
C GLU A 164 -17.83 -16.82 21.74
N HIS A 165 -17.09 -17.71 21.08
CA HIS A 165 -15.96 -18.40 21.69
C HIS A 165 -14.83 -17.43 22.05
N LEU A 166 -14.51 -16.49 21.15
CA LEU A 166 -13.47 -15.49 21.36
C LEU A 166 -13.83 -14.52 22.51
N GLU A 167 -15.07 -14.08 22.61
CA GLU A 167 -15.53 -13.20 23.70
C GLU A 167 -15.36 -13.84 25.07
N LYS A 168 -15.69 -15.14 25.17
CA LYS A 168 -15.54 -15.96 26.39
C LYS A 168 -14.10 -16.36 26.69
N SER A 169 -13.18 -16.20 25.74
CA SER A 169 -11.78 -16.56 25.90
C SER A 169 -11.03 -15.63 26.88
N PRO A 170 -9.91 -16.09 27.46
CA PRO A 170 -9.07 -15.26 28.33
C PRO A 170 -8.61 -13.97 27.65
N LEU A 171 -8.29 -12.94 28.46
CA LEU A 171 -7.81 -11.66 27.94
C LEU A 171 -6.57 -11.83 27.05
N SER A 172 -5.62 -12.70 27.42
CA SER A 172 -4.41 -12.97 26.64
C SER A 172 -4.72 -13.46 25.22
N THR A 173 -5.70 -14.35 25.06
CA THR A 173 -6.14 -14.83 23.74
C THR A 173 -6.76 -13.72 22.91
N LYS A 174 -7.64 -12.91 23.51
CA LYS A 174 -8.22 -11.74 22.82
C LYS A 174 -7.16 -10.76 22.36
N LEU A 175 -6.20 -10.43 23.23
CA LEU A 175 -5.10 -9.54 22.89
C LEU A 175 -4.23 -10.11 21.77
N ARG A 176 -3.83 -11.39 21.83
CA ARG A 176 -3.08 -12.05 20.77
C ARG A 176 -3.80 -11.97 19.43
N VAL A 177 -5.10 -12.31 19.40
CA VAL A 177 -5.90 -12.30 18.18
C VAL A 177 -5.97 -10.88 17.62
N TYR A 178 -6.41 -9.89 18.41
CA TYR A 178 -6.60 -8.52 17.91
C TYR A 178 -5.28 -7.80 17.59
N SER A 179 -4.16 -8.18 18.20
CA SER A 179 -2.84 -7.63 17.87
C SER A 179 -2.15 -8.32 16.68
N ALA A 180 -2.60 -9.50 16.27
CA ALA A 180 -1.89 -10.33 15.29
C ALA A 180 -1.79 -9.66 13.91
N GLY A 181 -2.90 -9.12 13.40
CA GLY A 181 -2.94 -8.52 12.07
C GLY A 181 -1.94 -7.37 11.89
N SER A 182 -1.96 -6.38 12.80
CA SER A 182 -1.03 -5.23 12.74
C SER A 182 0.43 -5.62 12.98
N SER A 183 0.70 -6.54 13.92
CA SER A 183 2.08 -6.97 14.18
C SER A 183 2.66 -7.81 13.03
N ALA A 184 1.85 -8.65 12.37
CA ALA A 184 2.26 -9.39 11.18
C ALA A 184 2.55 -8.47 9.98
N ASN A 185 1.71 -7.46 9.75
CA ASN A 185 1.97 -6.48 8.70
C ASN A 185 3.25 -5.68 8.96
N LEU A 186 3.53 -5.31 10.21
CA LEU A 186 4.79 -4.64 10.56
C LEU A 186 6.00 -5.57 10.35
N ALA A 187 5.88 -6.87 10.66
CA ALA A 187 6.94 -7.84 10.40
C ALA A 187 7.18 -8.04 8.89
N ALA A 188 6.12 -8.13 8.10
CA ALA A 188 6.21 -8.18 6.64
C ALA A 188 6.82 -6.90 6.07
N TRP A 189 6.46 -5.72 6.62
CA TRP A 189 7.07 -4.45 6.25
C TRP A 189 8.58 -4.43 6.45
N MET A 190 9.07 -4.93 7.59
CA MET A 190 10.52 -5.01 7.85
C MET A 190 11.23 -5.86 6.79
N LEU A 191 10.64 -7.00 6.42
CA LEU A 191 11.20 -7.87 5.38
C LEU A 191 11.19 -7.18 4.00
N VAL A 192 10.05 -6.62 3.58
CA VAL A 192 9.93 -5.94 2.28
C VAL A 192 10.85 -4.73 2.21
N THR A 193 10.98 -3.97 3.30
CA THR A 193 11.87 -2.81 3.37
C THR A 193 13.35 -3.23 3.32
N LEU A 194 13.71 -4.36 3.94
CA LEU A 194 15.06 -4.90 3.82
C LEU A 194 15.38 -5.28 2.37
N LEU A 195 14.44 -5.90 1.65
CA LEU A 195 14.59 -6.21 0.22
C LEU A 195 14.70 -4.95 -0.63
N PHE A 196 13.86 -3.95 -0.34
CA PHE A 196 13.79 -2.68 -1.06
C PHE A 196 15.06 -1.83 -0.89
N ILE A 197 15.61 -1.72 0.33
CA ILE A 197 16.87 -1.00 0.56
C ILE A 197 18.05 -1.72 -0.12
N ASN A 198 17.97 -3.03 -0.27
CA ASN A 198 18.95 -3.87 -0.95
C ASN A 198 18.53 -4.22 -2.40
N PHE A 199 17.72 -3.37 -3.05
CA PHE A 199 17.06 -3.70 -4.32
C PHE A 199 18.01 -4.24 -5.39
N THR A 200 19.15 -3.58 -5.61
CA THR A 200 20.18 -4.04 -6.57
C THR A 200 20.71 -5.44 -6.25
N ALA A 201 20.91 -5.77 -4.96
CA ALA A 201 21.37 -7.10 -4.54
C ALA A 201 20.26 -8.14 -4.74
N THR A 202 19.01 -7.81 -4.41
CA THR A 202 17.83 -8.66 -4.62
C THR A 202 17.64 -9.01 -6.10
N LEU A 203 17.92 -8.09 -7.02
CA LEU A 203 17.85 -8.31 -8.47
C LEU A 203 19.04 -9.08 -9.06
N SER A 204 20.18 -9.12 -8.37
CA SER A 204 21.44 -9.63 -8.90
C SER A 204 21.43 -11.06 -9.48
N PRO A 205 20.56 -12.00 -9.05
CA PRO A 205 20.46 -13.31 -9.71
C PRO A 205 19.92 -13.23 -11.14
N PHE A 206 19.16 -12.18 -11.48
CA PHE A 206 18.41 -12.06 -12.73
C PHE A 206 18.86 -10.89 -13.61
N TYR A 207 19.48 -9.87 -13.00
CA TYR A 207 19.93 -8.66 -13.67
C TYR A 207 21.38 -8.32 -13.31
N GLU A 208 22.06 -7.63 -14.22
CA GLU A 208 23.35 -7.00 -13.95
C GLU A 208 23.18 -5.72 -13.13
N GLY A 209 24.29 -5.17 -12.65
CA GLY A 209 24.30 -3.86 -11.99
C GLY A 209 23.83 -2.72 -12.92
N PRO A 210 23.46 -1.55 -12.35
CA PRO A 210 23.04 -0.40 -13.14
C PRO A 210 24.04 -0.03 -14.23
N SER A 211 23.57 0.10 -15.47
CA SER A 211 24.42 0.38 -16.63
C SER A 211 23.76 1.32 -17.66
N GLY A 212 22.87 2.18 -17.21
CA GLY A 212 22.11 3.09 -18.07
C GLY A 212 20.94 3.73 -17.33
N ILE A 213 20.15 4.48 -18.08
CA ILE A 213 18.90 5.10 -17.62
C ILE A 213 17.75 4.55 -18.44
N LEU A 214 16.82 3.87 -17.77
CA LEU A 214 15.54 3.47 -18.33
C LEU A 214 14.60 4.68 -18.30
N VAL A 215 14.06 5.07 -19.46
CA VAL A 215 13.06 6.13 -19.59
C VAL A 215 11.71 5.58 -19.13
N SER A 216 11.37 5.74 -17.85
CA SER A 216 10.11 5.23 -17.29
C SER A 216 8.88 6.06 -17.67
N GLY A 217 9.09 7.23 -18.26
CA GLY A 217 8.05 8.10 -18.79
C GLY A 217 8.66 9.39 -19.32
N LEU A 218 7.83 10.24 -19.92
CA LEU A 218 8.25 11.52 -20.49
C LEU A 218 7.44 12.66 -19.90
N VAL A 219 8.09 13.82 -19.75
CA VAL A 219 7.42 15.07 -19.44
C VAL A 219 6.73 15.55 -20.71
N PRO A 220 5.39 15.76 -20.72
CA PRO A 220 4.68 16.26 -21.89
C PRO A 220 5.26 17.59 -22.38
N GLY A 221 5.59 17.67 -23.67
CA GLY A 221 6.25 18.84 -24.26
C GLY A 221 7.69 19.07 -23.75
N GLY A 222 8.33 18.09 -23.13
CA GLY A 222 9.75 18.09 -22.77
C GLY A 222 10.67 17.77 -23.96
N GLY A 223 11.96 18.10 -23.86
CA GLY A 223 12.93 17.90 -24.94
C GLY A 223 13.02 16.45 -25.45
N ALA A 224 12.96 15.48 -24.55
CA ALA A 224 12.96 14.06 -24.88
C ALA A 224 11.74 13.64 -25.70
N SER A 225 10.57 14.18 -25.37
CA SER A 225 9.33 13.92 -26.12
C SER A 225 9.42 14.51 -27.53
N ASP A 226 9.97 15.72 -27.67
CA ASP A 226 10.16 16.38 -28.97
C ASP A 226 11.16 15.62 -29.85
N ALA A 227 12.18 15.01 -29.23
CA ALA A 227 13.20 14.23 -29.91
C ALA A 227 12.76 12.79 -30.26
N GLY A 228 11.52 12.40 -29.93
CA GLY A 228 10.96 11.09 -30.27
C GLY A 228 11.39 9.94 -29.35
N LEU A 229 11.92 10.24 -28.15
CA LEU A 229 12.11 9.20 -27.14
C LEU A 229 10.76 8.65 -26.68
N ALA A 230 10.74 7.37 -26.34
CA ALA A 230 9.56 6.68 -25.85
C ALA A 230 9.78 6.07 -24.46
N LYS A 231 8.65 5.75 -23.81
CA LYS A 231 8.65 4.96 -22.57
C LYS A 231 9.38 3.64 -22.84
N TRP A 232 10.25 3.27 -21.91
CA TRP A 232 11.13 2.10 -21.93
C TRP A 232 12.36 2.16 -22.83
N ASP A 233 12.65 3.29 -23.48
CA ASP A 233 13.95 3.51 -24.12
C ASP A 233 15.07 3.53 -23.06
N VAL A 234 16.28 3.15 -23.46
CA VAL A 234 17.44 3.09 -22.56
C VAL A 234 18.50 4.06 -23.04
N ILE A 235 18.97 4.94 -22.16
CA ILE A 235 20.08 5.87 -22.41
C ILE A 235 21.35 5.28 -21.77
N TYR A 236 22.40 5.09 -22.57
CA TYR A 236 23.68 4.55 -22.12
C TYR A 236 24.74 5.64 -21.90
N SER A 237 24.69 6.72 -22.69
CA SER A 237 25.64 7.83 -22.58
C SER A 237 25.03 9.14 -23.06
N ILE A 238 25.60 10.25 -22.58
CA ILE A 238 25.24 11.61 -22.96
C ILE A 238 26.50 12.35 -23.37
N ASN A 239 26.54 12.92 -24.58
CA ASN A 239 27.72 13.57 -25.17
C ASN A 239 28.98 12.68 -25.12
N GLY A 240 28.81 11.37 -25.35
CA GLY A 240 29.88 10.38 -25.29
C GLY A 240 30.33 9.98 -23.88
N GLN A 241 29.81 10.61 -22.82
CA GLN A 241 30.08 10.23 -21.42
C GLN A 241 29.11 9.13 -20.98
N PRO A 242 29.59 7.93 -20.59
CA PRO A 242 28.73 6.88 -20.06
C PRO A 242 27.98 7.34 -18.81
N ILE A 243 26.68 7.07 -18.74
CA ILE A 243 25.82 7.37 -17.58
C ILE A 243 25.22 6.05 -17.10
N LYS A 244 25.71 5.53 -15.97
CA LYS A 244 25.34 4.19 -15.48
C LYS A 244 24.18 4.21 -14.49
N SER A 245 23.92 5.35 -13.84
CA SER A 245 22.89 5.49 -12.81
C SER A 245 22.21 6.85 -12.81
N VAL A 246 21.04 6.92 -12.17
CA VAL A 246 20.27 8.16 -11.96
C VAL A 246 21.06 9.19 -11.16
N ASP A 247 21.94 8.75 -10.24
CA ASP A 247 22.83 9.65 -9.51
C ASP A 247 23.91 10.26 -10.40
N GLU A 248 24.45 9.48 -11.35
CA GLU A 248 25.38 9.99 -12.37
C GLU A 248 24.67 10.96 -13.33
N LEU A 249 23.44 10.62 -13.77
CA LEU A 249 22.62 11.50 -14.59
C LEU A 249 22.35 12.84 -13.88
N SER A 250 21.98 12.79 -12.60
CA SER A 250 21.69 13.98 -11.80
C SER A 250 22.91 14.88 -11.65
N ARG A 251 24.08 14.30 -11.40
CA ARG A 251 25.36 15.03 -11.36
C ARG A 251 25.74 15.63 -12.71
N PHE A 252 25.56 14.88 -13.80
CA PHE A 252 25.81 15.36 -15.15
C PHE A 252 24.91 16.57 -15.48
N MET A 253 23.61 16.46 -15.22
CA MET A 253 22.62 17.50 -15.51
C MET A 253 22.78 18.75 -14.64
N GLY A 254 23.40 18.65 -13.46
CA GLY A 254 23.63 19.79 -12.56
C GLY A 254 24.44 20.93 -13.18
N ASN A 255 25.22 20.65 -14.23
CA ASN A 255 26.04 21.65 -14.94
C ASN A 255 25.48 22.04 -16.30
N ILE A 256 24.32 21.50 -16.69
CA ILE A 256 23.71 21.76 -18.00
C ILE A 256 22.73 22.92 -17.91
N GLN A 257 22.82 23.84 -18.86
CA GLN A 257 21.88 24.96 -18.99
C GLN A 257 20.65 24.58 -19.82
N PRO A 258 19.47 25.18 -19.56
CA PRO A 258 18.32 25.07 -20.45
C PRO A 258 18.67 25.50 -21.88
N GLY A 259 18.14 24.81 -22.89
CA GLY A 259 18.42 25.06 -24.31
C GLY A 259 19.69 24.40 -24.84
N ALA A 260 20.45 23.69 -24.02
CA ALA A 260 21.62 22.93 -24.46
C ALA A 260 21.21 21.73 -25.34
N ALA A 261 21.96 21.49 -26.41
CA ALA A 261 21.85 20.28 -27.22
C ALA A 261 22.67 19.14 -26.59
N LEU A 262 22.03 18.00 -26.37
CA LEU A 262 22.63 16.78 -25.81
C LEU A 262 22.49 15.63 -26.80
N SER A 263 23.60 14.96 -27.09
CA SER A 263 23.65 13.76 -27.93
C SER A 263 23.54 12.52 -27.04
N LEU A 264 22.39 11.85 -27.09
CA LEU A 264 22.11 10.65 -26.31
C LEU A 264 22.45 9.40 -27.13
N SER A 265 23.22 8.47 -26.56
CA SER A 265 23.33 7.12 -27.10
C SER A 265 22.26 6.25 -26.45
N THR A 266 21.33 5.73 -27.25
CA THR A 266 20.22 4.89 -26.77
C THR A 266 20.22 3.51 -27.39
N ASP A 267 19.30 2.65 -26.95
CA ASP A 267 19.03 1.34 -27.56
C ASP A 267 18.46 1.42 -28.99
N LYS A 268 18.02 2.60 -29.43
CA LYS A 268 17.56 2.89 -30.80
C LYS A 268 18.59 3.63 -31.66
N GLY A 269 19.79 3.89 -31.12
CA GLY A 269 20.83 4.65 -31.78
C GLY A 269 21.04 6.04 -31.17
N ARG A 270 21.57 6.98 -31.94
CA ARG A 270 21.84 8.34 -31.46
C ARG A 270 20.58 9.21 -31.56
N VAL A 271 20.24 9.90 -30.48
CA VAL A 271 19.12 10.84 -30.41
C VAL A 271 19.63 12.19 -29.92
N GLU A 272 19.37 13.26 -30.66
CA GLU A 272 19.71 14.62 -30.24
C GLU A 272 18.53 15.24 -29.50
N VAL A 273 18.77 15.72 -28.27
CA VAL A 273 17.75 16.33 -27.41
C VAL A 273 18.16 17.75 -27.05
N VAL A 274 17.22 18.69 -27.18
CA VAL A 274 17.39 20.05 -26.65
C VAL A 274 16.76 20.12 -25.26
N THR A 275 17.54 20.50 -24.24
CA THR A 275 17.04 20.61 -22.87
C THR A 275 16.04 21.76 -22.74
N LYS A 276 15.07 21.62 -21.83
CA LYS A 276 14.08 22.66 -21.52
C LYS A 276 14.20 23.12 -20.06
N PRO A 277 13.72 24.34 -19.72
CA PRO A 277 13.65 24.79 -18.34
C PRO A 277 12.74 23.90 -17.48
N HIS A 278 13.11 23.68 -16.21
CA HIS A 278 12.27 22.96 -15.27
C HIS A 278 11.02 23.80 -14.90
N PRO A 279 9.79 23.22 -14.89
CA PRO A 279 8.56 24.00 -14.68
C PRO A 279 8.51 24.77 -13.35
N GLN A 280 9.07 24.18 -12.28
CA GLN A 280 9.14 24.80 -10.96
C GLN A 280 10.46 25.56 -10.70
N ASP A 281 11.47 25.39 -11.55
CA ASP A 281 12.80 26.01 -11.37
C ASP A 281 13.44 26.31 -12.74
N PRO A 282 13.11 27.44 -13.38
CA PRO A 282 13.53 27.72 -14.75
C PRO A 282 15.04 27.75 -14.98
N ALA A 283 15.86 27.87 -13.93
CA ALA A 283 17.32 27.83 -14.02
C ALA A 283 17.86 26.42 -14.28
N ARG A 284 17.09 25.37 -13.94
CA ARG A 284 17.50 23.97 -14.10
C ARG A 284 17.12 23.43 -15.46
N ALA A 285 18.07 22.78 -16.12
CA ALA A 285 17.83 22.06 -17.37
C ALA A 285 17.14 20.72 -17.14
N LEU A 286 16.22 20.38 -18.03
CA LEU A 286 15.56 19.07 -18.10
C LEU A 286 15.72 18.47 -19.50
N ILE A 287 16.13 17.20 -19.53
CA ILE A 287 15.94 16.35 -20.70
C ILE A 287 14.44 16.10 -20.93
N GLY A 288 13.64 16.00 -19.86
CA GLY A 288 12.19 15.76 -19.93
C GLY A 288 11.81 14.28 -19.87
N ILE A 289 12.56 13.48 -19.10
CA ILE A 289 12.26 12.07 -18.82
C ILE A 289 11.99 11.87 -17.32
N TYR A 290 11.26 10.80 -16.99
CA TYR A 290 11.23 10.22 -15.64
C TYR A 290 12.30 9.10 -15.59
N PRO A 291 13.48 9.36 -14.99
CA PRO A 291 14.60 8.43 -15.06
C PRO A 291 14.47 7.29 -14.04
N PHE A 292 14.86 6.08 -14.44
CA PHE A 292 15.03 4.92 -13.56
C PHE A 292 16.37 4.25 -13.89
N ASN A 293 17.03 3.61 -12.91
CA ASN A 293 18.27 2.87 -13.19
C ASN A 293 17.97 1.71 -14.15
N TYR A 294 18.66 1.65 -15.27
CA TYR A 294 18.55 0.50 -16.16
C TYR A 294 19.43 -0.65 -15.64
N TYR A 295 18.79 -1.79 -15.41
CA TYR A 295 19.44 -3.04 -15.04
C TYR A 295 19.38 -3.99 -16.25
N PRO A 296 20.51 -4.32 -16.90
CA PRO A 296 20.50 -5.27 -18.01
C PRO A 296 20.03 -6.66 -17.57
N PRO A 297 19.10 -7.31 -18.30
CA PRO A 297 18.69 -8.66 -17.96
C PRO A 297 19.80 -9.67 -18.30
N LYS A 298 20.05 -10.63 -17.40
CA LYS A 298 21.01 -11.73 -17.62
C LYS A 298 20.43 -12.84 -18.50
N TYR A 299 19.11 -12.95 -18.50
CA TYR A 299 18.33 -13.95 -19.24
C TYR A 299 17.33 -13.27 -20.16
N PHE A 300 16.47 -14.04 -20.83
CA PHE A 300 15.35 -13.51 -21.60
C PHE A 300 14.26 -12.97 -20.67
N LEU A 301 14.53 -11.83 -20.04
CA LEU A 301 13.64 -11.12 -19.14
C LEU A 301 13.37 -9.70 -19.65
N PRO A 302 12.17 -9.13 -19.39
CA PRO A 302 11.86 -7.76 -19.80
C PRO A 302 12.75 -6.73 -19.10
N LYS A 303 13.24 -5.73 -19.85
CA LYS A 303 14.11 -4.66 -19.32
C LYS A 303 13.40 -3.73 -18.32
N GLU A 304 12.09 -3.66 -18.41
CA GLU A 304 11.20 -2.82 -17.60
C GLU A 304 10.74 -3.53 -16.31
N LEU A 305 10.94 -4.84 -16.17
CA LEU A 305 10.52 -5.58 -14.98
C LEU A 305 11.14 -5.04 -13.67
N PRO A 306 12.43 -4.65 -13.60
CA PRO A 306 12.99 -3.98 -12.43
C PRO A 306 12.21 -2.73 -11.99
N TYR A 307 11.71 -1.93 -12.93
CA TYR A 307 10.86 -0.78 -12.59
C TYR A 307 9.57 -1.25 -11.91
N HIS A 308 8.88 -2.24 -12.47
CA HIS A 308 7.64 -2.76 -11.89
C HIS A 308 7.85 -3.39 -10.51
N LEU A 309 8.95 -4.13 -10.31
CA LEU A 309 9.31 -4.70 -9.01
C LEU A 309 9.60 -3.61 -7.99
N TYR A 310 10.37 -2.59 -8.35
CA TYR A 310 10.68 -1.46 -7.47
C TYR A 310 9.42 -0.77 -6.95
N TYR A 311 8.49 -0.43 -7.85
CA TYR A 311 7.24 0.22 -7.45
C TYR A 311 6.30 -0.70 -6.68
N THR A 312 6.28 -2.01 -7.00
CA THR A 312 5.52 -3.00 -6.22
C THR A 312 6.07 -3.11 -4.79
N GLU A 313 7.38 -3.21 -4.62
CA GLU A 313 8.04 -3.24 -3.31
C GLU A 313 7.84 -1.94 -2.54
N TYR A 314 7.97 -0.79 -3.20
CA TYR A 314 7.72 0.52 -2.62
C TYR A 314 6.30 0.62 -2.06
N TRP A 315 5.28 0.37 -2.87
CA TRP A 315 3.89 0.45 -2.43
C TRP A 315 3.54 -0.62 -1.39
N THR A 316 4.11 -1.82 -1.50
CA THR A 316 3.95 -2.87 -0.50
C THR A 316 4.53 -2.44 0.85
N SER A 317 5.73 -1.84 0.85
CA SER A 317 6.33 -1.29 2.07
C SER A 317 5.46 -0.19 2.68
N VAL A 318 5.07 0.81 1.88
CA VAL A 318 4.23 1.93 2.33
C VAL A 318 2.91 1.44 2.95
N LEU A 319 2.19 0.54 2.26
CA LEU A 319 0.89 0.08 2.75
C LEU A 319 1.01 -0.84 3.96
N LEU A 320 2.00 -1.73 4.02
CA LEU A 320 2.19 -2.62 5.18
C LEU A 320 2.41 -1.82 6.47
N VAL A 321 3.29 -0.81 6.47
CA VAL A 321 3.57 -0.03 7.68
C VAL A 321 2.40 0.86 8.07
N TRP A 322 1.83 1.61 7.12
CA TRP A 322 0.79 2.58 7.45
C TRP A 322 -0.52 1.90 7.83
N ILE A 323 -0.92 0.81 7.16
CA ILE A 323 -2.12 0.05 7.54
C ILE A 323 -1.90 -0.65 8.89
N ALA A 324 -0.70 -1.20 9.15
CA ALA A 324 -0.40 -1.80 10.45
C ALA A 324 -0.57 -0.82 11.62
N ILE A 325 0.01 0.38 11.48
CA ILE A 325 -0.01 1.42 12.50
C ILE A 325 -1.42 2.02 12.63
N PHE A 326 -2.08 2.35 11.50
CA PHE A 326 -3.40 2.96 11.50
C PHE A 326 -4.47 2.03 12.08
N ASN A 327 -4.41 0.72 11.81
CA ASN A 327 -5.33 -0.26 12.39
C ASN A 327 -5.25 -0.37 13.92
N MET A 328 -4.17 0.12 14.54
CA MET A 328 -4.02 0.19 15.99
C MET A 328 -4.58 1.47 16.62
N LEU A 329 -5.18 2.37 15.83
CA LEU A 329 -5.90 3.52 16.37
C LEU A 329 -7.09 3.05 17.24
N PRO A 330 -7.36 3.65 18.42
CA PRO A 330 -8.49 3.25 19.29
C PRO A 330 -9.86 3.69 18.76
N LEU A 331 -10.15 3.35 17.52
CA LEU A 331 -11.30 3.79 16.73
C LEU A 331 -12.08 2.55 16.26
N TYR A 332 -13.36 2.44 16.60
CA TYR A 332 -14.19 1.35 16.09
C TYR A 332 -14.38 1.50 14.56
N PRO A 333 -14.29 0.42 13.76
CA PRO A 333 -14.14 -1.00 14.13
C PRO A 333 -12.70 -1.55 14.04
N LEU A 334 -11.68 -0.69 14.08
CA LEU A 334 -10.28 -1.09 13.96
C LEU A 334 -9.83 -1.97 15.12
N ASP A 335 -8.75 -2.72 14.92
CA ASP A 335 -8.25 -3.66 15.93
C ASP A 335 -7.74 -2.96 17.19
N GLY A 336 -7.25 -1.72 17.09
CA GLY A 336 -6.88 -0.90 18.24
C GLY A 336 -8.04 -0.69 19.22
N ASP A 337 -9.27 -0.50 18.72
CA ASP A 337 -10.46 -0.49 19.57
C ASP A 337 -10.67 -1.86 20.24
N LYS A 338 -10.58 -2.97 19.50
CA LYS A 338 -10.81 -4.31 20.05
C LYS A 338 -9.80 -4.65 21.16
N VAL A 339 -8.53 -4.24 21.00
CA VAL A 339 -7.48 -4.33 22.02
C VAL A 339 -7.87 -3.52 23.26
N LEU A 340 -8.13 -2.21 23.10
CA LEU A 340 -8.46 -1.31 24.21
C LEU A 340 -9.74 -1.76 24.95
N HIS A 341 -10.78 -2.11 24.19
CA HIS A 341 -12.04 -2.61 24.72
C HIS A 341 -11.84 -3.91 25.50
N SER A 342 -11.02 -4.84 25.02
CA SER A 342 -10.71 -6.10 25.73
C SER A 342 -10.03 -5.85 27.07
N ILE A 343 -9.07 -4.90 27.13
CA ILE A 343 -8.39 -4.52 28.36
C ILE A 343 -9.38 -3.94 29.38
N ILE A 344 -10.22 -2.99 28.97
CA ILE A 344 -11.14 -2.30 29.88
C ILE A 344 -12.28 -3.23 30.32
N SER A 345 -12.82 -4.04 29.40
CA SER A 345 -13.92 -4.96 29.69
C SER A 345 -13.53 -6.08 30.64
N SER A 346 -12.23 -6.38 30.79
CA SER A 346 -11.73 -7.28 31.83
C SER A 346 -11.99 -6.80 33.25
N ARG A 347 -12.20 -5.48 33.43
CA ARG A 347 -12.54 -4.85 34.73
C ARG A 347 -13.99 -4.37 34.78
N SER A 348 -14.49 -3.74 33.71
CA SER A 348 -15.86 -3.24 33.64
C SER A 348 -16.36 -3.16 32.20
N LYS A 349 -17.41 -3.94 31.89
CA LYS A 349 -18.06 -3.92 30.58
C LYS A 349 -18.70 -2.56 30.26
N ASP A 350 -19.33 -1.94 31.25
CA ASP A 350 -19.96 -0.61 31.08
C ASP A 350 -18.93 0.48 30.80
N ALA A 351 -17.79 0.44 31.51
CA ALA A 351 -16.68 1.36 31.23
C ALA A 351 -16.13 1.14 29.82
N ALA A 352 -15.97 -0.12 29.39
CA ALA A 352 -15.47 -0.45 28.05
C ALA A 352 -16.38 0.11 26.94
N LYS A 353 -17.70 -0.04 27.09
CA LYS A 353 -18.69 0.54 26.16
C LYS A 353 -18.59 2.07 26.09
N ARG A 354 -18.50 2.75 27.25
CA ARG A 354 -18.34 4.21 27.29
C ARG A 354 -17.04 4.66 26.65
N VAL A 355 -15.92 4.01 26.96
CA VAL A 355 -14.61 4.36 26.40
C VAL A 355 -14.59 4.17 24.88
N ARG A 356 -15.14 3.08 24.34
CA ARG A 356 -15.26 2.88 22.88
C ARG A 356 -15.99 4.03 22.20
N ILE A 357 -17.11 4.48 22.76
CA ILE A 357 -17.90 5.58 22.18
C ILE A 357 -17.07 6.86 22.18
N VAL A 358 -16.49 7.22 23.34
CA VAL A 358 -15.69 8.45 23.50
C VAL A 358 -14.45 8.41 22.60
N SER A 359 -13.70 7.31 22.59
CA SER A 359 -12.50 7.16 21.78
C SER A 359 -12.83 7.23 20.30
N SER A 360 -13.92 6.59 19.86
CA SER A 360 -14.33 6.63 18.45
C SER A 360 -14.68 8.06 18.00
N ILE A 361 -15.38 8.84 18.83
CA ILE A 361 -15.67 10.25 18.54
C ILE A 361 -14.37 11.07 18.42
N ILE A 362 -13.48 10.93 19.40
CA ILE A 362 -12.20 11.66 19.43
C ILE A 362 -11.36 11.32 18.20
N PHE A 363 -11.13 10.03 17.94
CA PHE A 363 -10.22 9.60 16.89
C PHE A 363 -10.80 9.77 15.48
N THR A 364 -12.12 9.67 15.31
CA THR A 364 -12.77 10.08 14.06
C THR A 364 -12.55 11.57 13.80
N SER A 365 -12.68 12.41 14.83
CA SER A 365 -12.46 13.86 14.72
C SER A 365 -11.00 14.18 14.39
N ILE A 366 -10.05 13.54 15.06
CA ILE A 366 -8.61 13.73 14.81
C ILE A 366 -8.25 13.33 13.37
N VAL A 367 -8.72 12.16 12.91
CA VAL A 367 -8.46 11.70 11.53
C VAL A 367 -9.09 12.67 10.52
N GLY A 368 -10.36 13.03 10.71
CA GLY A 368 -11.07 13.96 9.84
C GLY A 368 -10.41 15.34 9.76
N LEU A 369 -9.98 15.88 10.91
CA LEU A 369 -9.27 17.17 10.97
C LEU A 369 -7.89 17.09 10.31
N ASN A 370 -7.12 16.02 10.52
CA ASN A 370 -5.83 15.86 9.83
C ASN A 370 -6.00 15.84 8.30
N ILE A 371 -7.00 15.11 7.78
CA ILE A 371 -7.29 15.06 6.34
C ILE A 371 -7.74 16.43 5.84
N ALA A 372 -8.70 17.06 6.51
CA ALA A 372 -9.23 18.36 6.11
C ALA A 372 -8.14 19.44 6.11
N MET A 373 -7.33 19.51 7.18
CA MET A 373 -6.26 20.48 7.30
C MET A 373 -5.10 20.20 6.33
N SER A 374 -4.82 18.94 6.02
CA SER A 374 -3.85 18.60 4.96
C SER A 374 -4.32 19.15 3.61
N PHE A 375 -5.60 18.97 3.29
CA PHE A 375 -6.18 19.51 2.06
C PHE A 375 -6.19 21.04 2.02
N THR A 376 -6.51 21.72 3.13
CA THR A 376 -6.51 23.20 3.15
C THR A 376 -5.11 23.79 3.05
N ASN A 377 -4.10 23.15 3.65
CA ASN A 377 -2.73 23.66 3.65
C ASN A 377 -1.96 23.32 2.36
N PHE A 378 -2.16 22.12 1.81
CA PHE A 378 -1.35 21.60 0.70
C PHE A 378 -2.14 21.40 -0.61
N GLY A 379 -3.46 21.56 -0.58
CA GLY A 379 -4.34 21.26 -1.71
C GLY A 379 -4.48 19.74 -1.93
N LEU A 380 -4.85 19.39 -3.16
CA LEU A 380 -4.96 17.99 -3.57
C LEU A 380 -3.57 17.42 -3.88
N ILE A 381 -2.97 16.73 -2.91
CA ILE A 381 -1.71 16.01 -3.10
C ILE A 381 -1.97 14.78 -3.97
N ARG A 382 -1.17 14.62 -5.03
CA ARG A 382 -1.17 13.43 -5.90
C ARG A 382 0.09 12.60 -5.63
N VAL A 383 -0.08 11.29 -5.54
CA VAL A 383 0.93 10.30 -5.13
C VAL A 383 1.12 9.23 -6.19
#